data_AF-A0AAE5ZD07-F1
#
_entry.id   AF-A0AAE5ZD07-F1
#
_cell.length_a   1.000
_cell.length_b   1.000
_cell.length_c   1.000
_cell.angle_alpha   90.00
_cell.angle_beta   90.00
_cell.angle_gamma   90.00
#
_symmetry.space_group_name_H-M   'P 1'
#
loop_
_entity.id
_entity.type
_entity.pdbx_description
1 polymer ?
#
loop_
_entity_poly.entity_id
_entity_poly.type
_entity_poly.pdbx_seq_one_letter_code
_entity_poly.pdbx_strand_id
1 'polypeptide(L)'
;MPGKPRNAAIRLSSAAWLQGPAPVTDVASHLAACLTGTDHGEGHALWRFHDPRVFVHMAWLLWPEQLHALFGPCEVWGFAWTGDWYALDRPPSQAQPDSADPRPWWPDASQWATVKQTTDIEQVLVRMAGKAKPSIAQAPNVDRLLRFAADELRVSSDLDRKHYATYAAAFGQPFENHTKLQALWPAVASGEMTLRQALAQLSSHDWQLMKIMAETARKTASASHYG
;
A
#
# COMPACT_ATOMS: atom_id res chain seq x y z
N MET A 1 -18.52 -32.46 -31.45
CA MET A 1 -17.50 -31.44 -31.11
C MET A 1 -17.95 -30.70 -29.85
N PRO A 2 -17.57 -31.13 -28.64
CA PRO A 2 -17.98 -30.46 -27.41
C PRO A 2 -17.09 -29.22 -27.19
N GLY A 3 -17.74 -28.09 -26.93
CA GLY A 3 -17.11 -26.78 -26.77
C GLY A 3 -16.16 -26.71 -25.58
N LYS A 4 -15.03 -26.03 -25.80
CA LYS A 4 -14.07 -25.64 -24.76
C LYS A 4 -14.81 -24.96 -23.59
N PRO A 5 -14.62 -25.37 -22.33
CA PRO A 5 -15.13 -24.61 -21.21
C PRO A 5 -14.46 -23.23 -21.21
N ARG A 6 -15.28 -22.19 -21.19
CA ARG A 6 -14.83 -20.81 -20.93
C ARG A 6 -14.11 -20.81 -19.59
N ASN A 7 -12.88 -20.31 -19.57
CA ASN A 7 -12.14 -20.03 -18.34
C ASN A 7 -13.02 -19.20 -17.40
N ALA A 8 -13.63 -19.86 -16.43
CA ALA A 8 -14.21 -19.19 -15.29
C ALA A 8 -13.05 -18.50 -14.57
N ALA A 9 -13.07 -17.18 -14.53
CA ALA A 9 -12.18 -16.44 -13.66
C ALA A 9 -12.44 -16.95 -12.23
N ILE A 10 -11.50 -17.71 -11.69
CA ILE A 10 -11.50 -18.05 -10.27
C ILE A 10 -11.30 -16.71 -9.57
N ARG A 11 -12.40 -16.08 -9.15
CA ARG A 11 -12.35 -15.10 -8.09
C ARG A 11 -11.91 -15.90 -6.87
N LEU A 12 -10.64 -15.79 -6.49
CA LEU A 12 -10.16 -16.29 -5.21
C LEU A 12 -10.99 -15.59 -4.14
N SER A 13 -12.01 -16.30 -3.66
CA SER A 13 -12.65 -16.02 -2.38
C SER A 13 -11.54 -15.99 -1.34
N SER A 14 -11.53 -14.97 -0.49
CA SER A 14 -10.54 -14.70 0.55
C SER A 14 -10.12 -15.99 1.28
N ALA A 15 -9.02 -16.59 0.84
CA ALA A 15 -8.45 -17.77 1.47
C ALA A 15 -7.27 -17.31 2.30
N ALA A 16 -7.46 -17.27 3.61
CA ALA A 16 -6.39 -17.13 4.58
C ALA A 16 -6.19 -18.49 5.27
N TRP A 17 -4.94 -18.87 5.47
CA TRP A 17 -4.55 -20.03 6.24
C TRP A 17 -3.92 -19.55 7.54
N LEU A 18 -4.39 -20.08 8.66
CA LEU A 18 -3.92 -19.74 9.99
C LEU A 18 -3.31 -20.97 10.62
N GLN A 19 -2.10 -20.84 11.14
CA GLN A 19 -1.41 -21.90 11.88
C GLN A 19 -1.08 -21.41 13.28
N GLY A 20 -1.31 -22.27 14.28
CA GLY A 20 -0.93 -22.06 15.67
C GLY A 20 -1.44 -23.21 16.54
N PRO A 21 -0.97 -23.33 17.79
CA PRO A 21 -1.35 -24.43 18.68
C PRO A 21 -2.73 -24.26 19.33
N ALA A 22 -3.33 -23.07 19.24
CA ALA A 22 -4.58 -22.76 19.91
C ALA A 22 -5.81 -23.37 19.21
N PRO A 23 -6.89 -23.66 19.97
CA PRO A 23 -8.17 -24.05 19.40
C PRO A 23 -8.73 -23.02 18.41
N VAL A 24 -9.41 -23.50 17.37
CA VAL A 24 -10.06 -22.66 16.34
C VAL A 24 -11.05 -21.67 16.95
N THR A 25 -11.73 -22.03 18.03
CA THR A 25 -12.68 -21.16 18.75
C THR A 25 -12.00 -19.93 19.33
N ASP A 26 -10.78 -20.08 19.83
CA ASP A 26 -10.02 -19.01 20.49
C ASP A 26 -9.47 -18.06 19.44
N VAL A 27 -8.95 -18.63 18.33
CA VAL A 27 -8.55 -17.88 17.14
C VAL A 27 -9.73 -17.07 16.59
N ALA A 28 -10.90 -17.69 16.40
CA ALA A 28 -12.07 -17.03 15.87
C ALA A 28 -12.56 -15.89 16.77
N SER A 29 -12.57 -16.12 18.09
CA SER A 29 -13.00 -15.13 19.09
C SER A 29 -12.04 -13.93 19.11
N HIS A 30 -10.73 -14.19 19.06
CA HIS A 30 -9.69 -13.17 18.96
C HIS A 30 -9.85 -12.31 17.70
N LEU A 31 -9.94 -12.95 16.53
CA LEU A 31 -10.07 -12.22 15.26
C LEU A 31 -11.38 -11.43 15.21
N ALA A 32 -12.48 -11.97 15.73
CA ALA A 32 -13.75 -11.24 15.82
C ALA A 32 -13.63 -9.97 16.67
N ALA A 33 -12.94 -10.04 17.82
CA ALA A 33 -12.67 -8.88 18.67
C ALA A 33 -11.81 -7.81 17.96
N CYS A 34 -10.96 -8.24 17.02
CA CYS A 34 -10.12 -7.32 16.25
C CYS A 34 -10.86 -6.58 15.13
N LEU A 35 -12.05 -7.04 14.70
CA LEU A 35 -12.73 -6.50 13.52
C LEU A 35 -13.30 -5.11 13.73
N THR A 36 -13.79 -4.81 14.93
CA THR A 36 -14.54 -3.58 15.19
C THR A 36 -13.82 -2.70 16.21
N GLY A 37 -13.86 -1.40 15.96
CA GLY A 37 -13.34 -0.40 16.88
C GLY A 37 -13.90 0.97 16.56
N THR A 38 -13.44 1.97 17.29
CA THR A 38 -13.58 3.36 16.88
C THR A 38 -12.46 3.72 15.92
N ASP A 39 -12.78 4.45 14.86
CA ASP A 39 -11.77 5.23 14.16
C ASP A 39 -11.30 6.39 15.05
N HIS A 40 -10.18 7.00 14.67
CA HIS A 40 -9.61 8.14 15.39
C HIS A 40 -10.38 9.45 15.20
N GLY A 41 -11.56 9.41 14.57
CA GLY A 41 -12.53 10.50 14.46
C GLY A 41 -13.84 10.21 15.20
N GLU A 42 -13.81 9.28 16.17
CA GLU A 42 -14.95 8.84 17.01
C GLU A 42 -16.06 8.07 16.27
N GLY A 43 -15.87 7.74 15.00
CA GLY A 43 -16.78 6.91 14.21
C GLY A 43 -16.57 5.42 14.46
N HIS A 44 -17.60 4.60 14.24
CA HIS A 44 -17.45 3.14 14.23
C HIS A 44 -16.73 2.68 12.96
N ALA A 45 -15.72 1.84 13.12
CA ALA A 45 -14.93 1.29 12.03
C ALA A 45 -14.89 -0.24 12.04
N LEU A 46 -15.00 -0.80 10.84
CA LEU A 46 -14.74 -2.21 10.54
C LEU A 46 -13.38 -2.33 9.86
N TRP A 47 -12.41 -2.93 10.54
CA TRP A 47 -11.09 -3.16 9.97
C TRP A 47 -11.05 -4.49 9.21
N ARG A 48 -10.94 -4.40 7.89
CA ARG A 48 -10.93 -5.55 6.98
C ARG A 48 -9.56 -6.21 6.87
N PHE A 49 -8.83 -6.38 7.97
CA PHE A 49 -7.50 -7.02 7.95
C PHE A 49 -7.52 -8.45 7.40
N HIS A 50 -8.68 -9.12 7.37
CA HIS A 50 -8.85 -10.46 6.78
C HIS A 50 -8.86 -10.45 5.23
N ASP A 51 -9.01 -9.28 4.59
CA ASP A 51 -8.87 -9.15 3.13
C ASP A 51 -7.38 -9.20 2.78
N PRO A 52 -6.90 -10.14 1.94
CA PRO A 52 -5.48 -10.23 1.60
C PRO A 52 -4.88 -8.94 1.04
N ARG A 53 -5.69 -8.12 0.36
CA ARG A 53 -5.28 -6.81 -0.18
C ARG A 53 -5.06 -5.75 0.90
N VAL A 54 -5.65 -5.93 2.08
CA VAL A 54 -5.40 -5.08 3.24
C VAL A 54 -4.28 -5.72 4.08
N PHE A 55 -4.36 -7.03 4.30
CA PHE A 55 -3.44 -7.76 5.16
C PHE A 55 -1.98 -7.63 4.74
N VAL A 56 -1.71 -7.66 3.43
CA VAL A 56 -0.35 -7.52 2.89
C VAL A 56 0.34 -6.22 3.34
N HIS A 57 -0.42 -5.17 3.65
CA HIS A 57 0.14 -3.91 4.13
C HIS A 57 0.49 -3.91 5.63
N MET A 58 -0.04 -4.85 6.41
CA MET A 58 0.16 -4.87 7.86
C MET A 58 1.62 -5.07 8.23
N ALA A 59 2.37 -5.82 7.41
CA ALA A 59 3.78 -6.13 7.62
C ALA A 59 4.70 -4.91 7.63
N TRP A 60 4.32 -3.80 6.98
CA TRP A 60 5.09 -2.56 7.00
C TRP A 60 4.37 -1.41 7.72
N LEU A 61 3.05 -1.50 7.86
CA LEU A 61 2.23 -0.45 8.46
C LEU A 61 2.21 -0.52 9.99
N LEU A 62 2.01 -1.72 10.53
CA LEU A 62 1.86 -1.92 11.97
C LEU A 62 3.23 -2.02 12.64
N TRP A 63 3.30 -1.54 13.87
CA TRP A 63 4.45 -1.82 14.73
C TRP A 63 4.51 -3.32 15.05
N PRO A 64 5.70 -3.88 15.34
CA PRO A 64 5.86 -5.29 15.67
C PRO A 64 4.91 -5.76 16.79
N GLU A 65 4.66 -4.93 17.80
CA GLU A 65 3.78 -5.21 18.93
C GLU A 65 2.31 -5.23 18.51
N GLN A 66 1.88 -4.31 17.65
CA GLN A 66 0.53 -4.29 17.10
C GLN A 66 0.27 -5.50 16.21
N LEU A 67 1.24 -5.83 15.37
CA LEU A 67 1.18 -6.99 14.49
C LEU A 67 1.18 -8.29 15.32
N HIS A 68 2.00 -8.37 16.37
CA HIS A 68 1.98 -9.49 17.33
C HIS A 68 0.59 -9.63 17.98
N ALA A 69 0.03 -8.54 18.49
CA ALA A 69 -1.30 -8.52 19.10
C ALA A 69 -2.40 -8.91 18.11
N LEU A 70 -2.31 -8.46 16.85
CA LEU A 70 -3.26 -8.80 15.79
C LEU A 70 -3.27 -10.31 15.50
N PHE A 71 -2.09 -10.96 15.45
CA PHE A 71 -1.99 -12.41 15.29
C PHE A 71 -2.63 -13.18 16.45
N GLY A 72 -2.60 -12.60 17.66
CA GLY A 72 -3.10 -13.22 18.87
C GLY A 72 -2.51 -14.61 19.08
N PRO A 73 -3.33 -15.67 19.14
CA PRO A 73 -2.86 -17.04 19.36
C PRO A 73 -2.27 -17.72 18.11
N CYS A 74 -2.29 -17.06 16.94
CA CYS A 74 -1.73 -17.61 15.71
C CYS A 74 -0.22 -17.39 15.63
N GLU A 75 0.50 -18.32 15.04
CA GLU A 75 1.94 -18.24 14.78
C GLU A 75 2.24 -17.83 13.35
N VAL A 76 1.43 -18.27 12.37
CA VAL A 76 1.63 -17.97 10.96
C VAL A 76 0.31 -17.59 10.31
N TRP A 77 0.35 -16.59 9.43
CA TRP A 77 -0.76 -16.18 8.60
C TRP A 77 -0.38 -16.28 7.12
N GLY A 78 -0.96 -17.27 6.45
CA GLY A 78 -0.84 -17.48 5.00
C GLY A 78 -1.99 -16.82 4.24
N PHE A 79 -1.71 -16.22 3.08
CA PHE A 79 -2.72 -15.58 2.24
C PHE A 79 -2.28 -15.51 0.78
N ALA A 80 -3.25 -15.51 -0.12
CA ALA A 80 -2.99 -15.29 -1.55
C ALA A 80 -3.03 -13.80 -1.89
N TRP A 81 -1.96 -13.28 -2.52
CA TRP A 81 -1.91 -11.91 -3.03
C TRP A 81 -1.26 -11.90 -4.41
N THR A 82 -1.87 -11.19 -5.37
CA THR A 82 -1.34 -10.97 -6.73
C THR A 82 -0.89 -12.23 -7.49
N GLY A 83 -1.54 -13.36 -7.20
CA GLY A 83 -1.30 -14.64 -7.85
C GLY A 83 -0.25 -15.53 -7.17
N ASP A 84 0.34 -15.07 -6.07
CA ASP A 84 1.28 -15.82 -5.24
C ASP A 84 0.70 -16.11 -3.85
N TRP A 85 1.31 -17.09 -3.19
CA TRP A 85 1.07 -17.40 -1.79
C TRP A 85 2.14 -16.73 -0.92
N TYR A 86 1.69 -16.02 0.10
CA TYR A 86 2.54 -15.37 1.10
C TYR A 86 2.25 -15.99 2.46
N ALA A 87 3.27 -16.01 3.32
CA ALA A 87 3.14 -16.35 4.72
C ALA A 87 3.86 -15.28 5.53
N LEU A 88 3.21 -14.79 6.58
CA LEU A 88 3.77 -13.88 7.55
C LEU A 88 3.83 -14.58 8.90
N ASP A 89 5.01 -14.66 9.48
CA ASP A 89 5.21 -15.20 10.82
C ASP A 89 4.85 -14.13 11.86
N ARG A 90 4.34 -14.56 13.01
CA ARG A 90 4.07 -13.68 14.13
C ARG A 90 5.39 -13.06 14.58
N PRO A 91 5.53 -11.72 14.56
CA PRO A 91 6.73 -11.10 15.09
C PRO A 91 6.88 -11.41 16.59
N PRO A 92 8.11 -11.45 17.13
CA PRO A 92 8.30 -11.61 18.56
C PRO A 92 7.64 -10.44 19.30
N SER A 93 7.04 -10.70 20.46
CA SER A 93 6.56 -9.62 21.32
C SER A 93 7.79 -8.88 21.84
N GLN A 94 8.01 -7.67 21.34
CA GLN A 94 8.81 -6.69 22.06
C GLN A 94 7.90 -6.10 23.16
N ALA A 95 8.49 -5.55 24.23
CA ALA A 95 7.79 -5.21 25.46
C ALA A 95 6.48 -4.43 25.20
N GLN A 96 5.50 -4.61 26.10
CA GLN A 96 4.16 -4.04 25.97
C GLN A 96 4.22 -2.56 25.56
N PRO A 97 3.57 -2.17 24.46
CA PRO A 97 3.48 -0.75 24.12
C PRO A 97 2.81 -0.03 25.29
N ASP A 98 3.40 1.09 25.72
CA ASP A 98 2.90 2.05 26.72
C ASP A 98 1.60 2.76 26.25
N SER A 99 0.81 2.07 25.44
CA SER A 99 -0.40 2.58 24.82
C SER A 99 -1.54 2.55 25.83
N ALA A 100 -2.12 3.73 26.09
CA ALA A 100 -3.37 3.86 26.81
C ALA A 100 -4.59 3.31 26.02
N ASP A 101 -4.44 2.90 24.74
CA ASP A 101 -5.52 2.28 23.98
C ASP A 101 -5.68 0.81 24.41
N PRO A 102 -6.88 0.39 24.88
CA PRO A 102 -7.15 -0.99 25.26
C PRO A 102 -7.07 -2.00 24.10
N ARG A 103 -6.88 -1.53 22.84
CA ARG A 103 -6.78 -2.36 21.64
C ARG A 103 -5.33 -2.37 21.12
N PRO A 104 -4.44 -3.22 21.65
CA PRO A 104 -3.03 -3.24 21.25
C PRO A 104 -2.79 -3.60 19.78
N TRP A 105 -3.75 -4.20 19.09
CA TRP A 105 -3.69 -4.52 17.65
C TRP A 105 -4.14 -3.37 16.74
N TRP A 106 -4.82 -2.35 17.28
CA TRP A 106 -5.50 -1.35 16.47
C TRP A 106 -4.49 -0.35 15.89
N PRO A 107 -4.60 0.03 14.59
CA PRO A 107 -3.73 1.04 14.02
C PRO A 107 -3.93 2.37 14.72
N ASP A 108 -2.86 3.12 14.97
CA ASP A 108 -2.93 4.48 15.48
C ASP A 108 -3.51 5.47 14.44
N ALA A 109 -3.68 6.75 14.81
CA ALA A 109 -4.26 7.75 13.91
C ALA A 109 -3.49 7.92 12.59
N SER A 110 -2.16 7.86 12.65
CA SER A 110 -1.27 8.01 11.49
C SER A 110 -1.31 6.77 10.58
N GLN A 111 -1.39 5.58 11.17
CA GLN A 111 -1.50 4.31 10.47
C GLN A 111 -2.89 4.12 9.88
N TRP A 112 -3.94 4.53 10.59
CA TRP A 112 -5.32 4.47 10.13
C TRP A 112 -5.53 5.31 8.87
N ALA A 113 -4.82 6.43 8.73
CA ALA A 113 -4.80 7.20 7.48
C ALA A 113 -4.29 6.34 6.30
N THR A 114 -3.24 5.54 6.48
CA THR A 114 -2.79 4.57 5.45
C THR A 114 -3.79 3.44 5.25
N VAL A 115 -4.39 2.89 6.31
CA VAL A 115 -5.40 1.81 6.20
C VAL A 115 -6.51 2.23 5.22
N LYS A 116 -6.99 3.46 5.33
CA LYS A 116 -8.00 4.03 4.43
C LYS A 116 -7.51 4.14 2.97
N GLN A 117 -6.21 4.28 2.75
CA GLN A 117 -5.60 4.41 1.42
C GLN A 117 -5.15 3.07 0.80
N THR A 118 -5.22 1.94 1.51
CA THR A 118 -4.75 0.62 1.01
C THR A 118 -5.28 0.27 -0.38
N THR A 119 -6.54 0.57 -0.69
CA THR A 119 -7.10 0.34 -2.02
C THR A 119 -6.43 1.17 -3.12
N ASP A 120 -6.10 2.43 -2.84
CA ASP A 120 -5.40 3.30 -3.79
C ASP A 120 -3.93 2.91 -3.92
N ILE A 121 -3.28 2.52 -2.83
CA ILE A 121 -1.92 1.98 -2.83
C ILE A 121 -1.86 0.75 -3.74
N GLU A 122 -2.76 -0.22 -3.57
CA GLU A 122 -2.85 -1.43 -4.41
C GLU A 122 -3.05 -1.08 -5.89
N GLN A 123 -3.93 -0.12 -6.20
CA GLN A 123 -4.15 0.31 -7.59
C GLN A 123 -2.90 0.92 -8.22
N VAL A 124 -2.14 1.73 -7.47
CA VAL A 124 -0.89 2.32 -7.95
C VAL A 124 0.18 1.24 -8.13
N LEU A 125 0.34 0.32 -7.16
CA LEU A 125 1.28 -0.81 -7.26
C LEU A 125 1.02 -1.67 -8.50
N VAL A 126 -0.24 -2.04 -8.75
CA VAL A 126 -0.63 -2.80 -9.95
C VAL A 126 -0.33 -2.03 -11.23
N ARG A 127 -0.61 -0.71 -11.26
CA ARG A 127 -0.35 0.13 -12.42
C ARG A 127 1.14 0.27 -12.72
N MET A 128 1.97 0.42 -11.69
CA MET A 128 3.42 0.48 -11.82
C MET A 128 4.02 -0.83 -12.33
N ALA A 129 3.49 -1.97 -11.87
CA ALA A 129 3.97 -3.29 -12.25
C ALA A 129 3.71 -3.62 -13.73
N GLY A 130 2.59 -3.12 -14.27
CA GLY A 130 2.21 -3.36 -15.66
C GLY A 130 2.00 -4.85 -15.95
N LYS A 131 2.93 -5.49 -16.67
CA LYS A 131 2.91 -6.94 -16.92
C LYS A 131 3.67 -7.75 -15.86
N ALA A 132 4.49 -7.11 -15.05
CA ALA A 132 5.17 -7.74 -13.93
C ALA A 132 4.23 -7.86 -12.72
N LYS A 133 4.70 -8.53 -11.66
CA LYS A 133 3.98 -8.58 -10.38
C LYS A 133 4.27 -7.31 -9.56
N PRO A 134 3.26 -6.76 -8.86
CA PRO A 134 3.49 -5.66 -7.94
C PRO A 134 4.38 -6.10 -6.78
N SER A 135 5.17 -5.15 -6.26
CA SER A 135 6.07 -5.39 -5.13
C SER A 135 5.56 -4.62 -3.91
N ILE A 136 5.23 -5.33 -2.84
CA ILE A 136 4.78 -4.72 -1.58
C ILE A 136 5.85 -3.80 -0.97
N ALA A 137 7.13 -4.05 -1.25
CA ALA A 137 8.23 -3.19 -0.79
C ALA A 137 8.12 -1.74 -1.30
N GLN A 138 7.35 -1.49 -2.36
CA GLN A 138 7.09 -0.14 -2.87
C GLN A 138 5.92 0.57 -2.16
N ALA A 139 5.12 -0.16 -1.37
CA ALA A 139 3.90 0.39 -0.75
C ALA A 139 4.16 1.59 0.17
N PRO A 140 5.20 1.62 1.03
CA PRO A 140 5.47 2.80 1.86
C PRO A 140 5.78 4.06 1.02
N ASN A 141 6.52 3.91 -0.08
CA ASN A 141 6.81 5.03 -0.97
C ASN A 141 5.55 5.48 -1.73
N VAL A 142 4.69 4.55 -2.14
CA VAL A 142 3.41 4.88 -2.79
C VAL A 142 2.48 5.63 -1.82
N ASP A 143 2.36 5.19 -0.57
CA ASP A 143 1.59 5.90 0.47
C ASP A 143 2.11 7.33 0.67
N ARG A 144 3.44 7.50 0.80
CA ARG A 144 4.07 8.83 0.87
C ARG A 144 3.67 9.71 -0.32
N LEU A 145 3.70 9.17 -1.54
CA LEU A 145 3.39 9.93 -2.76
C LEU A 145 1.91 10.27 -2.91
N LEU A 146 1.01 9.38 -2.47
CA LEU A 146 -0.44 9.66 -2.42
C LEU A 146 -0.74 10.78 -1.42
N ARG A 147 -0.12 10.73 -0.23
CA ARG A 147 -0.23 11.79 0.78
C ARG A 147 0.35 13.11 0.28
N PHE A 148 1.53 13.10 -0.34
CA PHE A 148 2.10 14.31 -0.94
C PHE A 148 1.15 14.95 -1.98
N ALA A 149 0.53 14.13 -2.84
CA ALA A 149 -0.45 14.65 -3.80
C ALA A 149 -1.69 15.26 -3.12
N ALA A 150 -2.15 14.67 -2.02
CA ALA A 150 -3.32 15.12 -1.28
C ALA A 150 -3.06 16.37 -0.43
N ASP A 151 -1.93 16.39 0.28
CA ASP A 151 -1.66 17.36 1.35
C ASP A 151 -0.85 18.56 0.84
N GLU A 152 0.22 18.30 0.07
CA GLU A 152 1.13 19.33 -0.43
C GLU A 152 0.65 19.91 -1.76
N LEU A 153 0.30 19.05 -2.71
CA LEU A 153 -0.24 19.50 -4.01
C LEU A 153 -1.75 19.77 -3.98
N ARG A 154 -2.42 19.47 -2.86
CA ARG A 154 -3.87 19.70 -2.66
C ARG A 154 -4.75 19.19 -3.81
N VAL A 155 -4.29 18.13 -4.48
CA VAL A 155 -5.03 17.52 -5.59
C VAL A 155 -6.29 16.92 -5.01
N SER A 156 -7.47 17.38 -5.43
CA SER A 156 -8.75 16.93 -4.90
C SER A 156 -9.26 15.63 -5.53
N SER A 157 -8.86 15.37 -6.78
CA SER A 157 -9.27 14.21 -7.56
C SER A 157 -8.45 12.97 -7.18
N ASP A 158 -9.11 11.92 -6.68
CA ASP A 158 -8.45 10.64 -6.34
C ASP A 158 -7.77 10.00 -7.56
N LEU A 159 -8.36 10.15 -8.74
CA LEU A 159 -7.75 9.68 -9.99
C LEU A 159 -6.44 10.41 -10.27
N ASP A 160 -6.40 11.72 -10.05
CA ASP A 160 -5.19 12.51 -10.29
C ASP A 160 -4.13 12.26 -9.22
N ARG A 161 -4.50 12.07 -7.94
CA ARG A 161 -3.56 11.62 -6.89
C ARG A 161 -2.87 10.32 -7.28
N LYS A 162 -3.65 9.33 -7.76
CA LYS A 162 -3.10 8.07 -8.25
C LYS A 162 -2.21 8.24 -9.48
N HIS A 163 -2.56 9.14 -10.39
CA HIS A 163 -1.69 9.45 -11.53
C HIS A 163 -0.37 10.06 -11.09
N TYR A 164 -0.39 11.04 -10.18
CA TYR A 164 0.81 11.61 -9.60
C TYR A 164 1.67 10.52 -8.96
N ALA A 165 1.10 9.73 -8.05
CA ALA A 165 1.83 8.68 -7.34
C ALA A 165 2.41 7.63 -8.30
N THR A 166 1.68 7.28 -9.37
CA THR A 166 2.18 6.36 -10.40
C THR A 166 3.42 6.93 -11.10
N TYR A 167 3.38 8.19 -11.55
CA TYR A 167 4.53 8.80 -12.25
C TYR A 167 5.71 9.03 -11.30
N ALA A 168 5.46 9.59 -10.12
CA ALA A 168 6.50 9.84 -9.14
C ALA A 168 7.17 8.54 -8.67
N ALA A 169 6.42 7.46 -8.47
CA ALA A 169 7.01 6.17 -8.10
C ALA A 169 7.73 5.48 -9.26
N ALA A 170 7.25 5.63 -10.50
CA ALA A 170 7.87 5.01 -11.68
C ALA A 170 9.19 5.68 -12.09
N PHE A 171 9.26 7.00 -11.97
CA PHE A 171 10.42 7.78 -12.38
C PHE A 171 11.33 8.19 -11.22
N GLY A 172 10.82 8.23 -9.99
CA GLY A 172 11.55 8.64 -8.79
C GLY A 172 12.01 10.10 -8.85
N GLN A 173 13.23 10.33 -8.36
CA GLN A 173 13.87 11.66 -8.30
C GLN A 173 13.86 12.44 -9.63
N PRO A 174 14.07 11.83 -10.82
CA PRO A 174 13.88 12.51 -12.10
C PRO A 174 12.53 13.20 -12.28
N PHE A 175 11.45 12.66 -11.74
CA PHE A 175 10.12 13.27 -11.79
C PHE A 175 9.90 14.23 -10.63
N GLU A 176 10.25 13.81 -9.41
CA GLU A 176 10.08 14.66 -8.21
C GLU A 176 10.89 15.97 -8.35
N ASN A 177 12.08 15.94 -8.95
CA ASN A 177 12.95 17.11 -9.12
C ASN A 177 12.86 17.74 -10.52
N HIS A 178 11.88 17.37 -11.34
CA HIS A 178 11.78 17.87 -12.70
C HIS A 178 11.51 19.39 -12.70
N THR A 179 12.44 20.19 -13.21
CA THR A 179 12.42 21.66 -13.08
C THR A 179 11.11 22.30 -13.58
N LYS A 180 10.58 21.84 -14.72
CA LYS A 180 9.29 22.36 -15.23
C LYS A 180 8.13 22.05 -14.28
N LEU A 181 8.11 20.87 -13.66
CA LEU A 181 7.03 20.48 -12.76
C LEU A 181 7.14 21.24 -11.43
N GLN A 182 8.35 21.38 -10.90
CA GLN A 182 8.64 22.16 -9.70
C GLN A 182 8.14 23.61 -9.82
N ALA A 183 8.30 24.22 -11.00
CA ALA A 183 7.77 25.56 -11.27
C ALA A 183 6.23 25.63 -11.33
N LEU A 184 5.55 24.50 -11.57
CA LEU A 184 4.09 24.42 -11.74
C LEU A 184 3.36 23.95 -10.46
N TRP A 185 4.04 23.29 -9.53
CA TRP A 185 3.46 22.80 -8.28
C TRP A 185 2.74 23.86 -7.44
N PRO A 186 3.22 25.12 -7.32
CA PRO A 186 2.47 26.15 -6.61
C PRO A 186 1.08 26.42 -7.23
N ALA A 187 0.99 26.47 -8.56
CA ALA A 187 -0.28 26.67 -9.27
C ALA A 187 -1.21 25.44 -9.17
N VAL A 188 -0.65 24.24 -9.06
CA VAL A 188 -1.42 23.03 -8.77
C VAL A 188 -1.98 23.07 -7.35
N ALA A 189 -1.15 23.41 -6.37
CA ALA A 189 -1.52 23.49 -4.96
C ALA A 189 -2.55 24.58 -4.66
N SER A 190 -2.52 25.71 -5.39
CA SER A 190 -3.53 26.77 -5.27
C SER A 190 -4.84 26.46 -6.01
N GLY A 191 -4.86 25.41 -6.85
CA GLY A 191 -6.01 25.04 -7.67
C GLY A 191 -6.18 25.87 -8.95
N GLU A 192 -5.23 26.77 -9.26
CA GLU A 192 -5.19 27.51 -10.52
C GLU A 192 -4.95 26.59 -11.72
N MET A 193 -4.29 25.45 -11.48
CA MET A 193 -3.95 24.46 -12.50
C MET A 193 -4.30 23.05 -12.01
N THR A 194 -4.89 22.25 -12.88
CA THR A 194 -5.06 20.81 -12.61
C THR A 194 -3.74 20.06 -12.77
N LEU A 195 -3.56 18.95 -12.05
CA LEU A 195 -2.42 18.05 -12.27
C LEU A 195 -2.27 17.66 -13.74
N ARG A 196 -3.39 17.37 -14.41
CA ARG A 196 -3.40 17.01 -15.85
C ARG A 196 -2.80 18.11 -16.72
N GLN A 197 -3.15 19.36 -16.47
CA GLN A 197 -2.60 20.51 -17.21
C GLN A 197 -1.10 20.68 -16.95
N ALA A 198 -0.64 20.48 -15.70
CA ALA A 198 0.78 20.53 -15.37
C ALA A 198 1.57 19.43 -16.10
N LEU A 199 1.06 18.19 -16.09
CA LEU A 199 1.69 17.07 -16.80
C LEU A 199 1.67 17.25 -18.32
N ALA A 200 0.67 17.94 -18.88
CA ALA A 200 0.60 18.27 -20.31
C ALA A 200 1.65 19.30 -20.76
N GLN A 201 2.31 20.02 -19.83
CA GLN A 201 3.44 20.90 -20.15
C GLN A 201 4.74 20.13 -20.44
N LEU A 202 4.77 18.83 -20.14
CA LEU A 202 5.91 17.98 -20.45
C LEU A 202 5.86 17.50 -21.89
N SER A 203 6.93 17.77 -22.62
CA SER A 203 7.13 17.26 -23.97
C SER A 203 7.47 15.77 -23.97
N SER A 204 7.34 15.12 -25.13
CA SER A 204 7.80 13.74 -25.30
C SER A 204 9.27 13.54 -24.94
N HIS A 205 10.09 14.56 -25.16
CA HIS A 205 11.52 14.54 -24.80
C HIS A 205 11.73 14.53 -23.28
N ASP A 206 10.97 15.34 -22.53
CA ASP A 206 11.05 15.37 -21.06
C ASP A 206 10.73 13.98 -20.48
N TRP A 207 9.68 13.32 -20.98
CA TRP A 207 9.31 11.96 -20.57
C TRP A 207 10.39 10.93 -20.91
N GLN A 208 11.00 11.02 -22.08
CA GLN A 208 12.08 10.12 -22.49
C GLN A 208 13.33 10.29 -21.60
N LEU A 209 13.70 11.52 -21.27
CA LEU A 209 14.83 11.80 -20.38
C LEU A 209 14.59 11.23 -18.98
N MET A 210 13.42 11.49 -18.38
CA MET A 210 13.08 10.92 -17.07
C MET A 210 13.13 9.39 -17.07
N LYS A 211 12.66 8.76 -18.15
CA LYS A 211 12.74 7.30 -18.31
C LYS A 211 14.18 6.80 -18.31
N ILE A 212 15.06 7.41 -19.12
CA ILE A 212 16.47 7.03 -19.21
C ILE A 212 17.18 7.22 -17.87
N MET A 213 16.93 8.34 -17.19
CA MET A 213 17.52 8.63 -15.87
C MET A 213 17.05 7.61 -14.82
N ALA A 214 15.76 7.28 -14.78
CA ALA A 214 15.19 6.30 -13.86
C ALA A 214 15.70 4.87 -14.12
N GLU A 215 15.90 4.49 -15.38
CA GLU A 215 16.51 3.21 -15.74
C GLU A 215 17.98 3.14 -15.33
N THR A 216 18.73 4.23 -15.52
CA THR A 216 20.14 4.32 -15.14
C THR A 216 20.30 4.21 -13.62
N ALA A 217 19.51 4.96 -12.85
CA ALA A 217 19.53 4.92 -11.39
C ALA A 217 19.25 3.51 -10.83
N ARG A 218 18.27 2.80 -11.40
CA ARG A 218 17.95 1.41 -11.01
C ARG A 218 19.09 0.43 -11.28
N LYS A 219 19.79 0.58 -12.42
CA LYS A 219 20.96 -0.25 -12.75
C LYS A 219 22.11 -0.03 -11.76
N THR A 220 22.40 1.22 -11.43
CA THR A 220 23.45 1.56 -10.46
C THR A 220 23.13 1.03 -9.06
N ALA A 221 21.88 1.16 -8.61
CA ALA A 221 21.44 0.64 -7.31
C ALA A 221 21.54 -0.89 -7.21
N SER A 222 21.20 -1.60 -8.30
CA SER A 222 21.33 -3.06 -8.37
C SER A 222 22.79 -3.52 -8.32
N ALA A 223 23.69 -2.82 -9.02
CA ALA A 223 25.12 -3.15 -9.02
C ALA A 223 25.79 -2.95 -7.65
N SER A 224 25.33 -1.97 -6.87
CA SER A 224 25.85 -1.71 -5.51
C SER A 224 25.38 -2.72 -4.46
N HIS A 225 24.37 -3.55 -4.74
CA HIS A 225 23.86 -4.56 -3.82
C HIS A 225 24.55 -5.92 -3.93
N TYR A 226 25.44 -6.09 -4.91
CA TYR A 226 26.25 -7.31 -5.14
C TYR A 226 27.76 -7.07 -4.95
N GLY A 227 28.15 -5.97 -4.30
CA GLY A 227 29.54 -5.60 -4.03
C GLY A 227 29.90 -5.64 -2.56
#